data_AF-A0A520H3E4-F1
#
_entry.id   AF-A0A520H3E4-F1
#
_cell.length_a   1.000
_cell.length_b   1.000
_cell.length_c   1.000
_cell.angle_alpha   90.00
_cell.angle_beta   90.00
_cell.angle_gamma   90.00
#
_symmetry.space_group_name_H-M   'P 1'
#
loop_
_entity.id
_entity.type
_entity.pdbx_description
1 polymer ?
#
loop_
_entity_poly.entity_id
_entity_poly.type
_entity_poly.pdbx_seq_one_letter_code
_entity_poly.pdbx_strand_id
1 'polypeptide(L)'
;MKFTLGWLREHLDTDATLDQVVDALTRVGLEVEGVHNPGDTLAPFRVARILSAERHPQADKLQVLSVDAGDGPLQVVCGAPNARAGLIGVFGAPGTHVPGAGITLKVAAIRGVESNGMMCSARELEIGEGHDGIIELPADAPVGESYADYAGLTDPVIDVSITPNRQDCMGVRGIARDLAAVGLGTLRPLTVPSIPGDGPGPDVRTDAPGCPAFFAQGVAGVVNSESPDWMRRRLTAIGQKPISALVDITNYVMIDLGRPLHVYDRAKLKGGLVARKAKDG
;
A
#
# COMPACT_ATOMS: atom_id res chain seq x y z
N MET A 1 4.27 -12.87 -8.23
CA MET A 1 5.07 -11.79 -7.59
C MET A 1 4.43 -10.49 -7.99
N LYS A 2 4.02 -9.67 -7.01
CA LYS A 2 3.29 -8.43 -7.25
C LYS A 2 4.18 -7.20 -7.10
N PHE A 3 4.03 -6.24 -7.99
CA PHE A 3 4.64 -4.91 -7.92
C PHE A 3 3.80 -3.90 -8.69
N THR A 4 3.94 -2.61 -8.40
CA THR A 4 3.20 -1.57 -9.11
C THR A 4 4.00 -1.02 -10.30
N LEU A 5 3.30 -0.48 -11.30
CA LEU A 5 3.93 0.16 -12.45
C LEU A 5 4.80 1.37 -12.03
N GLY A 6 4.33 2.17 -11.07
CA GLY A 6 5.09 3.27 -10.49
C GLY A 6 6.38 2.79 -9.83
N TRP A 7 6.34 1.69 -9.08
CA TRP A 7 7.53 1.11 -8.45
C TRP A 7 8.51 0.58 -9.50
N LEU A 8 8.03 -0.04 -10.59
CA LEU A 8 8.88 -0.43 -11.71
C LEU A 8 9.62 0.79 -12.31
N ARG A 9 8.93 1.92 -12.48
CA ARG A 9 9.51 3.15 -13.05
C ARG A 9 10.58 3.82 -12.19
N GLU A 10 10.65 3.50 -10.91
CA GLU A 10 11.77 3.90 -10.05
C GLU A 10 13.08 3.18 -10.37
N HIS A 11 12.99 2.00 -11.00
CA HIS A 11 14.15 1.25 -11.47
C HIS A 11 14.35 1.37 -12.98
N LEU A 12 13.29 1.61 -13.74
CA LEU A 12 13.30 1.67 -15.20
C LEU A 12 12.87 3.06 -15.70
N ASP A 13 13.76 3.76 -16.40
CA ASP A 13 13.42 4.98 -17.11
C ASP A 13 12.75 4.64 -18.44
N THR A 14 11.45 4.88 -18.56
CA THR A 14 10.64 4.44 -19.70
C THR A 14 9.36 5.26 -19.84
N ASP A 15 8.96 5.50 -21.09
CA ASP A 15 7.66 6.05 -21.49
C ASP A 15 6.65 4.94 -21.89
N ALA A 16 7.01 3.67 -21.71
CA ALA A 16 6.16 2.56 -22.10
C ALA A 16 4.82 2.57 -21.35
N THR A 17 3.77 2.22 -22.07
CA THR A 17 2.43 2.02 -21.51
C THR A 17 2.38 0.72 -20.70
N LEU A 18 1.36 0.58 -19.85
CA LEU A 18 1.13 -0.66 -19.10
C LEU A 18 1.05 -1.88 -20.03
N ASP A 19 0.30 -1.79 -21.13
CA ASP A 19 0.16 -2.88 -22.10
C ASP A 19 1.50 -3.28 -22.71
N GLN A 20 2.33 -2.29 -23.07
CA GLN A 20 3.67 -2.55 -23.61
C GLN A 20 4.58 -3.23 -22.58
N VAL A 21 4.47 -2.88 -21.30
CA VAL A 21 5.18 -3.53 -20.20
C VAL A 21 4.72 -4.98 -20.04
N VAL A 22 3.40 -5.21 -19.97
CA VAL A 22 2.80 -6.56 -19.82
C VAL A 22 3.20 -7.47 -20.97
N ASP A 23 3.12 -6.97 -22.21
CA ASP A 23 3.54 -7.71 -23.39
C ASP A 23 5.04 -8.04 -23.33
N ALA A 24 5.87 -7.09 -22.92
CA ALA A 24 7.32 -7.28 -22.82
C ALA A 24 7.70 -8.30 -21.75
N LEU A 25 7.06 -8.27 -20.58
CA LEU A 25 7.23 -9.26 -19.51
C LEU A 25 6.99 -10.68 -20.05
N THR A 26 5.85 -10.88 -20.71
CA THR A 26 5.49 -12.17 -21.29
C THR A 26 6.52 -12.64 -22.33
N ARG A 27 7.01 -11.73 -23.20
CA ARG A 27 8.05 -12.06 -24.20
C ARG A 27 9.39 -12.48 -23.57
N VAL A 28 9.74 -11.99 -22.39
CA VAL A 28 10.97 -12.36 -21.67
C VAL A 28 10.80 -13.58 -20.76
N GLY A 29 9.65 -14.27 -20.84
CA GLY A 29 9.35 -15.46 -20.04
C GLY A 29 8.92 -15.14 -18.60
N LEU A 30 8.48 -13.91 -18.34
CA LEU A 30 7.86 -13.48 -17.08
C LEU A 30 6.34 -13.42 -17.30
N GLU A 31 5.66 -14.55 -17.08
CA GLU A 31 4.23 -14.69 -17.34
C GLU A 31 3.42 -13.79 -16.42
N VAL A 32 2.57 -12.93 -16.99
CA VAL A 32 1.67 -12.05 -16.23
C VAL A 32 0.40 -12.82 -15.89
N GLU A 33 0.20 -13.13 -14.61
CA GLU A 33 -0.99 -13.83 -14.11
C GLU A 33 -2.20 -12.89 -13.98
N GLY A 34 -1.95 -11.60 -13.81
CA GLY A 34 -3.01 -10.60 -13.76
C GLY A 34 -2.48 -9.18 -13.59
N VAL A 35 -3.34 -8.24 -13.97
CA VAL A 35 -3.15 -6.81 -13.74
C VAL A 35 -4.39 -6.31 -13.03
N HIS A 36 -4.21 -5.66 -11.89
CA HIS A 36 -5.32 -5.07 -11.13
C HIS A 36 -4.96 -3.63 -10.79
N ASN A 37 -5.87 -2.70 -11.07
CA ASN A 37 -5.74 -1.33 -10.63
C ASN A 37 -6.60 -1.13 -9.38
N PRO A 38 -6.01 -0.85 -8.21
CA PRO A 38 -6.79 -0.53 -7.01
C PRO A 38 -7.77 0.64 -7.25
N GLY A 39 -7.43 1.54 -8.19
CA GLY A 39 -8.24 2.67 -8.58
C GLY A 39 -9.55 2.29 -9.25
N ASP A 40 -9.63 1.14 -9.94
CA ASP A 40 -10.85 0.75 -10.66
C ASP A 40 -12.00 0.46 -9.69
N THR A 41 -11.71 -0.19 -8.56
CA THR A 41 -12.68 -0.45 -7.49
C THR A 41 -13.08 0.83 -6.77
N LEU A 42 -12.19 1.83 -6.73
CA LEU A 42 -12.36 3.07 -5.97
C LEU A 42 -12.83 4.26 -6.82
N ALA A 43 -12.84 4.14 -8.15
CA ALA A 43 -13.21 5.19 -9.09
C ALA A 43 -14.61 5.82 -8.84
N PRO A 44 -15.63 5.07 -8.37
CA PRO A 44 -16.95 5.66 -8.08
C PRO A 44 -16.99 6.53 -6.82
N PHE A 45 -15.96 6.48 -5.96
CA PHE A 45 -15.93 7.22 -4.71
C PHE A 45 -15.32 8.59 -4.89
N ARG A 46 -15.87 9.59 -4.20
CA ARG A 46 -15.44 11.00 -4.32
C ARG A 46 -15.07 11.59 -2.96
N VAL A 47 -14.19 12.58 -2.99
CA VAL A 47 -13.94 13.46 -1.85
C VAL A 47 -15.19 14.30 -1.58
N ALA A 48 -15.68 14.31 -0.35
CA ALA A 48 -16.91 15.00 0.02
C ALA A 48 -16.80 15.69 1.38
N ARG A 49 -17.53 16.79 1.56
CA ARG A 49 -17.59 17.57 2.79
C ARG A 49 -18.94 17.42 3.47
N ILE A 50 -18.92 17.17 4.78
CA ILE A 50 -20.11 17.27 5.62
C ILE A 50 -20.42 18.75 5.87
N LEU A 51 -21.53 19.26 5.36
CA LEU A 51 -22.00 20.62 5.57
C LEU A 51 -22.68 20.79 6.93
N SER A 52 -23.52 19.83 7.32
CA SER A 52 -24.20 19.78 8.61
C SER A 52 -24.34 18.35 9.11
N ALA A 53 -24.45 18.18 10.43
CA ALA A 53 -24.63 16.88 11.08
C ALA A 53 -25.62 17.01 12.24
N GLU A 54 -26.85 16.53 12.04
CA GLU A 54 -27.94 16.62 13.02
C GLU A 54 -28.29 15.25 13.58
N ARG A 55 -28.86 15.19 14.79
CA ARG A 55 -29.29 13.90 15.36
C ARG A 55 -30.47 13.34 14.58
N HIS A 56 -30.45 12.03 14.35
CA HIS A 56 -31.55 11.36 13.69
C HIS A 56 -32.82 11.37 14.58
N PRO A 57 -33.99 11.77 14.05
CA PRO A 57 -35.21 11.97 14.86
C PRO A 57 -35.74 10.68 15.51
N GLN A 58 -35.41 9.52 14.93
CA GLN A 58 -35.87 8.21 15.37
C GLN A 58 -34.73 7.25 15.79
N ALA A 59 -33.49 7.73 15.99
CA ALA A 59 -32.36 6.87 16.37
C ALA A 59 -31.22 7.62 17.07
N ASP A 60 -30.88 7.19 18.28
CA ASP A 60 -29.85 7.85 19.10
C ASP A 60 -28.42 7.66 18.59
N LYS A 61 -28.18 6.60 17.81
CA LYS A 61 -26.86 6.24 17.26
C LYS A 61 -26.64 6.70 15.82
N LEU A 62 -27.61 7.41 15.23
CA LEU A 62 -27.54 7.87 13.85
C LEU A 62 -27.60 9.39 13.79
N GLN A 63 -26.97 9.94 12.76
CA GLN A 63 -27.01 11.33 12.39
C GLN A 63 -27.56 11.47 10.97
N VAL A 64 -28.23 12.58 10.70
CA VAL A 64 -28.62 13.01 9.36
C VAL A 64 -27.60 14.06 8.94
N LEU A 65 -26.83 13.73 7.92
CA LEU A 65 -25.78 14.58 7.37
C LEU A 65 -26.32 15.28 6.12
N SER A 66 -25.95 16.54 5.94
CA SER A 66 -25.93 17.18 4.63
C SER A 66 -24.50 17.11 4.10
N VAL A 67 -24.31 16.46 2.95
CA VAL A 67 -22.98 16.16 2.37
C VAL A 67 -22.89 16.77 0.98
N ASP A 68 -21.80 17.48 0.69
CA ASP A 68 -21.49 17.98 -0.65
C ASP A 68 -20.33 17.17 -1.24
N ALA A 69 -20.60 16.53 -2.39
CA ALA A 69 -19.63 15.75 -3.17
C ALA A 69 -19.35 16.41 -4.54
N GLY A 70 -19.51 17.73 -4.65
CA GLY A 70 -19.25 18.53 -5.84
C GLY A 70 -20.50 18.90 -6.65
N ASP A 71 -21.61 18.19 -6.42
CA ASP A 71 -22.88 18.37 -7.15
C ASP A 71 -23.98 19.01 -6.29
N GLY A 72 -23.62 19.56 -5.12
CA GLY A 72 -24.54 20.17 -4.15
C GLY A 72 -24.91 19.24 -2.99
N PRO A 73 -25.75 19.74 -2.06
CA PRO A 73 -26.04 19.04 -0.80
C PRO A 73 -26.93 17.80 -1.00
N LEU A 74 -26.47 16.66 -0.50
CA LEU A 74 -27.16 15.38 -0.44
C LEU A 74 -27.42 14.99 1.02
N GLN A 75 -28.60 14.43 1.30
CA GLN A 75 -28.92 13.89 2.62
C GLN A 75 -28.34 12.47 2.78
N VAL A 76 -27.54 12.24 3.80
CA VAL A 76 -26.93 10.93 4.09
C VAL A 76 -27.13 10.60 5.56
N VAL A 77 -27.69 9.43 5.86
CA VAL A 77 -27.79 8.94 7.23
C VAL A 77 -26.50 8.19 7.59
N CYS A 78 -25.85 8.59 8.67
CA CYS A 78 -24.56 8.02 9.08
C CYS A 78 -24.57 7.64 10.57
N GLY A 79 -23.90 6.53 10.91
CA GLY A 79 -23.72 6.09 12.30
C GLY A 79 -22.29 6.23 12.83
N ALA A 80 -21.38 6.81 12.05
CA ALA A 80 -19.98 6.93 12.44
C ALA A 80 -19.82 7.98 13.56
N PRO A 81 -19.08 7.66 14.64
CA PRO A 81 -18.99 8.53 15.83
C PRO A 81 -18.23 9.83 15.56
N ASN A 82 -17.43 9.89 14.51
CA ASN A 82 -16.63 11.05 14.13
C ASN A 82 -17.34 12.01 13.16
N ALA A 83 -18.56 11.71 12.73
CA ALA A 83 -19.31 12.51 11.78
C ALA A 83 -19.68 13.89 12.37
N ARG A 84 -19.16 14.96 11.75
CA ARG A 84 -19.34 16.35 12.20
C ARG A 84 -19.28 17.32 11.02
N ALA A 85 -19.95 18.46 11.14
CA ALA A 85 -19.87 19.53 10.16
C ALA A 85 -18.41 19.97 9.92
N GLY A 86 -18.06 20.22 8.66
CA GLY A 86 -16.72 20.58 8.22
C GLY A 86 -15.77 19.41 7.95
N LEU A 87 -16.09 18.18 8.38
CA LEU A 87 -15.28 17.00 8.07
C LEU A 87 -15.27 16.74 6.57
N ILE A 88 -14.08 16.56 6.00
CA ILE A 88 -13.90 16.07 4.63
C ILE A 88 -13.56 14.58 4.70
N GLY A 89 -14.26 13.79 3.90
CA GLY A 89 -14.11 12.35 3.85
C GLY A 89 -14.44 11.80 2.48
N VAL A 90 -14.76 10.51 2.43
CA VAL A 90 -15.01 9.79 1.18
C VAL A 90 -16.46 9.39 1.08
N PHE A 91 -17.10 9.73 -0.03
CA PHE A 91 -18.51 9.49 -0.30
C PHE A 91 -18.70 8.48 -1.43
N GLY A 92 -19.60 7.52 -1.21
CA GLY A 92 -20.11 6.61 -2.23
C GLY A 92 -21.55 6.99 -2.59
N ALA A 93 -21.80 7.23 -3.88
CA ALA A 93 -23.13 7.54 -4.41
C ALA A 93 -23.98 6.25 -4.59
N PRO A 94 -25.32 6.36 -4.64
CA PRO A 94 -26.18 5.24 -5.03
C PRO A 94 -25.73 4.60 -6.35
N GLY A 95 -25.76 3.27 -6.42
CA GLY A 95 -25.23 2.48 -7.54
C GLY A 95 -23.77 2.03 -7.34
N THR A 96 -23.02 2.63 -6.42
CA THR A 96 -21.63 2.26 -6.13
C THR A 96 -21.55 0.94 -5.38
N HIS A 97 -20.65 0.04 -5.79
CA HIS A 97 -20.30 -1.16 -5.03
C HIS A 97 -19.22 -0.85 -3.99
N VAL A 98 -19.44 -1.28 -2.75
CA VAL A 98 -18.53 -1.08 -1.62
C VAL A 98 -17.82 -2.40 -1.33
N PRO A 99 -16.50 -2.50 -1.57
CA PRO A 99 -15.80 -3.79 -1.61
C PRO A 99 -15.81 -4.50 -0.25
N GLY A 100 -15.38 -3.82 0.83
CA GLY A 100 -15.23 -4.44 2.15
C GLY A 100 -16.55 -4.79 2.83
N ALA A 101 -17.66 -4.18 2.39
CA ALA A 101 -19.01 -4.50 2.86
C ALA A 101 -19.74 -5.49 1.94
N GLY A 102 -19.28 -5.68 0.70
CA GLY A 102 -19.93 -6.54 -0.29
C GLY A 102 -21.32 -6.07 -0.72
N ILE A 103 -21.63 -4.77 -0.60
CA ILE A 103 -22.96 -4.21 -0.90
C ILE A 103 -22.90 -3.19 -2.03
N THR A 104 -23.99 -3.08 -2.78
CA THR A 104 -24.20 -1.97 -3.71
C THR A 104 -25.14 -0.95 -3.08
N LEU A 105 -24.70 0.30 -3.00
CA LEU A 105 -25.45 1.38 -2.40
C LEU A 105 -26.74 1.64 -3.17
N LYS A 106 -27.83 1.87 -2.45
CA LYS A 106 -29.14 2.23 -2.99
C LYS A 106 -29.68 3.39 -2.18
N VAL A 107 -30.55 4.18 -2.79
CA VAL A 107 -31.38 5.12 -2.02
C VAL A 107 -32.24 4.29 -1.07
N ALA A 108 -32.15 4.57 0.22
CA ALA A 108 -32.84 3.81 1.24
C ALA A 108 -33.40 4.73 2.33
N ALA A 109 -34.61 4.44 2.79
CA ALA A 109 -35.18 5.07 3.97
C ALA A 109 -34.70 4.34 5.23
N ILE A 110 -33.83 4.97 6.00
CA ILE A 110 -33.34 4.45 7.28
C ILE A 110 -34.20 5.06 8.37
N ARG A 111 -35.09 4.26 8.97
CA ARG A 111 -36.02 4.73 10.02
C ARG A 111 -36.80 6.00 9.62
N GLY A 112 -37.32 5.99 8.39
CA GLY A 112 -38.15 7.08 7.86
C GLY A 112 -37.39 8.27 7.28
N VAL A 113 -36.06 8.31 7.37
CA VAL A 113 -35.23 9.36 6.75
C VAL A 113 -34.51 8.78 5.54
N GLU A 114 -34.63 9.44 4.38
CA GLU A 114 -33.96 9.03 3.15
C GLU A 114 -32.43 9.22 3.24
N SER A 115 -31.66 8.24 2.78
CA SER A 115 -30.20 8.32 2.66
C SER A 115 -29.79 8.14 1.21
N ASN A 116 -29.10 9.15 0.67
CA ASN A 116 -28.67 9.26 -0.72
C ASN A 116 -27.19 8.89 -0.91
N GLY A 117 -26.74 7.84 -0.23
CA GLY A 117 -25.37 7.35 -0.32
C GLY A 117 -24.78 7.00 1.05
N MET A 118 -23.46 6.99 1.13
CA MET A 118 -22.72 6.59 2.32
C MET A 118 -21.37 7.32 2.43
N MET A 119 -21.04 7.78 3.64
CA MET A 119 -19.68 8.20 4.00
C MET A 119 -18.88 6.97 4.44
N CYS A 120 -17.71 6.74 3.84
CA CYS A 120 -17.00 5.46 3.93
C CYS A 120 -15.81 5.52 4.90
N SER A 121 -15.54 4.39 5.54
CA SER A 121 -14.35 4.07 6.33
C SER A 121 -13.24 3.42 5.50
N ALA A 122 -12.01 3.39 6.02
CA ALA A 122 -10.89 2.75 5.32
C ALA A 122 -11.10 1.24 5.13
N ARG A 123 -11.76 0.59 6.10
CA ARG A 123 -12.10 -0.83 6.03
C ARG A 123 -13.14 -1.13 4.96
N GLU A 124 -14.18 -0.29 4.82
CA GLU A 124 -15.22 -0.47 3.80
C GLU A 124 -14.66 -0.36 2.39
N LEU A 125 -13.60 0.44 2.20
CA LEU A 125 -12.91 0.59 0.93
C LEU A 125 -11.74 -0.39 0.72
N GLU A 126 -11.46 -1.28 1.68
CA GLU A 126 -10.33 -2.22 1.66
C GLU A 126 -8.94 -1.57 1.53
N ILE A 127 -8.81 -0.32 1.95
CA ILE A 127 -7.55 0.45 1.89
C ILE A 127 -6.85 0.59 3.24
N GLY A 128 -7.42 0.00 4.30
CA GLY A 128 -6.83 -0.01 5.63
C GLY A 128 -7.70 -0.72 6.67
N GLU A 129 -7.16 -0.89 7.87
CA GLU A 129 -7.82 -1.61 8.98
C GLU A 129 -8.71 -0.68 9.85
N GLY A 130 -8.68 0.63 9.59
CA GLY A 130 -9.44 1.62 10.33
C GLY A 130 -10.95 1.41 10.18
N HIS A 131 -11.62 1.13 11.31
CA HIS A 131 -13.07 0.90 11.37
C HIS A 131 -13.78 1.83 12.37
N ASP A 132 -13.04 2.75 12.99
CA ASP A 132 -13.56 3.62 14.06
C ASP A 132 -14.41 4.80 13.54
N GLY A 133 -14.54 4.96 12.22
CA GLY A 133 -15.36 6.02 11.63
C GLY A 133 -15.10 6.29 10.16
N ILE A 134 -15.62 7.43 9.67
CA ILE A 134 -15.41 7.95 8.31
C ILE A 134 -13.93 8.26 8.12
N ILE A 135 -13.39 8.00 6.91
CA ILE A 135 -12.06 8.46 6.52
C ILE A 135 -12.00 9.99 6.68
N GLU A 136 -11.07 10.49 7.50
CA GLU A 136 -10.85 11.93 7.65
C GLU A 136 -9.71 12.39 6.73
N LEU A 137 -10.05 13.28 5.82
CA LEU A 137 -9.11 13.90 4.88
C LEU A 137 -8.73 15.32 5.36
N PRO A 138 -7.55 15.82 4.95
CA PRO A 138 -7.17 17.22 5.13
C PRO A 138 -8.28 18.20 4.69
N ALA A 139 -8.39 19.33 5.40
CA ALA A 139 -9.44 20.31 5.16
C ALA A 139 -9.37 21.02 3.79
N ASP A 140 -8.22 20.93 3.12
CA ASP A 140 -7.95 21.44 1.78
C ASP A 140 -8.17 20.39 0.68
N ALA A 141 -8.62 19.17 1.03
CA ALA A 141 -8.89 18.14 0.02
C ALA A 141 -10.02 18.60 -0.95
N PRO A 142 -9.84 18.37 -2.26
CA PRO A 142 -10.69 18.92 -3.31
C PRO A 142 -12.04 18.19 -3.38
N VAL A 143 -13.09 18.83 -2.87
CA VAL A 143 -14.46 18.28 -2.89
C VAL A 143 -14.92 18.02 -4.33
N GLY A 144 -15.46 16.83 -4.57
CA GLY A 144 -15.94 16.35 -5.86
C GLY A 144 -14.92 15.59 -6.70
N GLU A 145 -13.64 15.61 -6.33
CA GLU A 145 -12.61 14.84 -7.01
C GLU A 145 -12.75 13.33 -6.73
N SER A 146 -12.33 12.51 -7.70
CA SER A 146 -12.17 11.07 -7.54
C SER A 146 -11.25 10.76 -6.35
N TYR A 147 -11.74 9.93 -5.42
CA TYR A 147 -10.95 9.57 -4.26
C TYR A 147 -9.72 8.74 -4.64
N ALA A 148 -9.85 7.87 -5.65
CA ALA A 148 -8.75 7.05 -6.15
C ALA A 148 -7.59 7.92 -6.63
N ASP A 149 -7.90 8.97 -7.40
CA ASP A 149 -6.92 9.91 -7.93
C ASP A 149 -6.29 10.74 -6.80
N TYR A 150 -7.12 11.33 -5.94
CA TYR A 150 -6.68 12.10 -4.78
C TYR A 150 -5.74 11.30 -3.87
N ALA A 151 -6.07 10.03 -3.61
CA ALA A 151 -5.28 9.16 -2.73
C ALA A 151 -4.04 8.58 -3.41
N GLY A 152 -3.87 8.78 -4.72
CA GLY A 152 -2.80 8.18 -5.52
C GLY A 152 -2.92 6.65 -5.59
N LEU A 153 -4.15 6.12 -5.57
CA LEU A 153 -4.45 4.69 -5.60
C LEU A 153 -4.71 4.17 -7.02
N THR A 154 -4.26 4.89 -8.05
CA THR A 154 -4.45 4.54 -9.46
C THR A 154 -3.24 3.85 -10.09
N ASP A 155 -2.25 3.45 -9.28
CA ASP A 155 -1.06 2.76 -9.76
C ASP A 155 -1.36 1.27 -9.99
N PRO A 156 -1.33 0.78 -11.24
CA PRO A 156 -1.66 -0.61 -11.54
C PRO A 156 -0.66 -1.58 -10.92
N VAL A 157 -1.18 -2.65 -10.32
CA VAL A 157 -0.40 -3.74 -9.75
C VAL A 157 -0.35 -4.89 -10.76
N ILE A 158 0.87 -5.30 -11.09
CA ILE A 158 1.18 -6.38 -12.02
C ILE A 158 1.57 -7.61 -11.19
N ASP A 159 0.91 -8.75 -11.43
CA ASP A 159 1.28 -10.03 -10.84
C ASP A 159 1.96 -10.92 -11.88
N VAL A 160 3.17 -11.36 -11.55
CA VAL A 160 4.04 -12.13 -12.46
C VAL A 160 4.40 -13.47 -11.84
N SER A 161 4.21 -14.57 -12.56
CA SER A 161 4.71 -15.88 -12.19
C SER A 161 6.21 -15.96 -12.47
N ILE A 162 7.02 -16.14 -11.41
CA ILE A 162 8.48 -16.23 -11.53
C ILE A 162 8.88 -17.71 -11.52
N THR A 163 9.50 -18.18 -12.60
CA THR A 163 9.98 -19.56 -12.68
C THR A 163 11.21 -19.78 -11.77
N PRO A 164 11.46 -21.02 -11.28
CA PRO A 164 12.51 -21.28 -10.29
C PRO A 164 13.93 -20.92 -10.73
N ASN A 165 14.20 -20.87 -12.03
CA ASN A 165 15.50 -20.48 -12.60
C ASN A 165 15.70 -18.96 -12.69
N ARG A 166 14.69 -18.15 -12.32
CA ARG A 166 14.66 -16.69 -12.46
C ARG A 166 14.62 -15.96 -11.11
N GLN A 167 15.37 -16.45 -10.11
CA GLN A 167 15.45 -15.80 -8.79
C GLN A 167 15.89 -14.33 -8.84
N ASP A 168 16.61 -13.93 -9.88
CA ASP A 168 17.02 -12.55 -10.14
C ASP A 168 15.82 -11.60 -10.32
N CYS A 169 14.67 -12.12 -10.76
CA CYS A 169 13.42 -11.39 -10.94
C CYS A 169 12.48 -11.46 -9.73
N MET A 170 12.92 -12.00 -8.59
CA MET A 170 12.16 -11.93 -7.33
C MET A 170 12.22 -10.53 -6.66
N GLY A 171 12.84 -9.57 -7.32
CA GLY A 171 12.80 -8.15 -6.97
C GLY A 171 12.48 -7.27 -8.17
N VAL A 172 11.83 -6.12 -7.93
CA VAL A 172 11.40 -5.17 -8.97
C VAL A 172 12.57 -4.73 -9.84
N ARG A 173 13.74 -4.50 -9.24
CA ARG A 173 14.97 -4.17 -9.97
C ARG A 173 15.40 -5.24 -10.98
N GLY A 174 15.17 -6.52 -10.67
CA GLY A 174 15.46 -7.63 -11.57
C GLY A 174 14.61 -7.58 -12.83
N ILE A 175 13.31 -7.42 -12.63
CA ILE A 175 12.32 -7.26 -13.70
C ILE A 175 12.64 -6.04 -14.55
N ALA A 176 12.94 -4.90 -13.93
CA ALA A 176 13.37 -3.68 -14.62
C ALA A 176 14.61 -3.91 -15.51
N ARG A 177 15.57 -4.73 -15.05
CA ARG A 177 16.79 -5.05 -15.81
C ARG A 177 16.47 -5.85 -17.06
N ASP A 178 15.58 -6.84 -16.97
CA ASP A 178 15.13 -7.61 -18.13
C ASP A 178 14.41 -6.74 -19.16
N LEU A 179 13.48 -5.89 -18.69
CA LEU A 179 12.74 -4.98 -19.56
C LEU A 179 13.67 -3.98 -20.25
N ALA A 180 14.68 -3.44 -19.55
CA ALA A 180 15.72 -2.63 -20.16
C ALA A 180 16.53 -3.40 -21.21
N ALA A 181 16.87 -4.66 -20.95
CA ALA A 181 17.64 -5.50 -21.87
C ALA A 181 16.91 -5.79 -23.19
N VAL A 182 15.57 -5.80 -23.18
CA VAL A 182 14.74 -5.90 -24.40
C VAL A 182 14.36 -4.55 -25.01
N GLY A 183 14.99 -3.47 -24.55
CA GLY A 183 14.85 -2.14 -25.15
C GLY A 183 13.59 -1.38 -24.73
N LEU A 184 12.92 -1.79 -23.64
CA LEU A 184 11.74 -1.08 -23.14
C LEU A 184 12.08 0.19 -22.33
N GLY A 185 13.35 0.58 -22.27
CA GLY A 185 13.80 1.75 -21.51
C GLY A 185 15.25 1.61 -21.05
N THR A 186 15.65 2.48 -20.13
CA THR A 186 17.01 2.48 -19.55
C THR A 186 16.94 2.12 -18.07
N LEU A 187 17.70 1.10 -17.64
CA LEU A 187 17.79 0.76 -16.23
C LEU A 187 18.46 1.92 -15.46
N ARG A 188 17.77 2.46 -14.47
CA ARG A 188 18.28 3.54 -13.63
C ARG A 188 19.48 3.05 -12.78
N PRO A 189 20.54 3.86 -12.63
CA PRO A 189 21.69 3.52 -11.79
C PRO A 189 21.26 3.25 -10.34
N LEU A 190 21.82 2.19 -9.74
CA LEU A 190 21.63 1.95 -8.32
C LEU A 190 22.55 2.88 -7.52
N THR A 191 21.98 3.92 -6.93
CA THR A 191 22.75 4.83 -6.07
C THR A 191 22.69 4.31 -4.63
N VAL A 192 23.80 3.77 -4.13
CA VAL A 192 23.93 3.37 -2.73
C VAL A 192 24.74 4.44 -2.00
N PRO A 193 24.13 5.23 -1.09
CA PRO A 193 24.87 6.26 -0.38
C PRO A 193 25.90 5.63 0.56
N SER A 194 27.05 6.30 0.69
CA SER A 194 27.99 5.98 1.76
C SER A 194 27.41 6.51 3.08
N ILE A 195 27.13 5.61 4.01
CA ILE A 195 26.63 5.95 5.34
C ILE A 195 27.82 5.88 6.30
N PRO A 196 28.26 7.01 6.90
CA PRO A 196 29.36 6.99 7.85
C PRO A 196 28.97 6.15 9.08
N GLY A 197 29.84 5.23 9.46
CA GLY A 197 29.71 4.44 10.68
C GLY A 197 30.45 5.06 11.85
N ASP A 198 30.06 4.66 13.06
CA ASP A 198 30.79 4.95 14.29
C ASP A 198 31.11 3.64 15.03
N GLY A 199 32.33 3.53 15.55
CA GLY A 199 32.82 2.36 16.27
C GLY A 199 32.99 1.08 15.43
N PRO A 200 33.36 -0.04 16.09
CA PRO A 200 33.51 -1.34 15.44
C PRO A 200 32.15 -1.92 15.03
N GLY A 201 32.12 -2.59 13.87
CA GLY A 201 30.96 -3.36 13.43
C GLY A 201 30.68 -4.60 14.29
N PRO A 202 29.51 -5.26 14.11
CA PRO A 202 29.19 -6.49 14.82
C PRO A 202 30.17 -7.63 14.49
N ASP A 203 30.40 -8.52 15.46
CA ASP A 203 31.15 -9.77 15.25
C ASP A 203 30.29 -10.75 14.43
N VAL A 204 30.64 -10.93 13.16
CA VAL A 204 29.90 -11.77 12.20
C VAL A 204 30.84 -12.84 11.65
N ARG A 205 30.38 -14.10 11.64
CA ARG A 205 31.16 -15.25 11.18
C ARG A 205 30.33 -16.21 10.36
N THR A 206 31.01 -16.95 9.48
CA THR A 206 30.43 -18.01 8.66
C THR A 206 31.21 -19.30 8.87
N ASP A 207 30.62 -20.27 9.56
CA ASP A 207 31.26 -21.55 9.91
C ASP A 207 30.72 -22.71 9.04
N ALA A 208 29.85 -22.42 8.07
CA ALA A 208 29.22 -23.41 7.22
C ALA A 208 29.37 -23.05 5.73
N PRO A 209 29.70 -24.02 4.85
CA PRO A 209 29.81 -23.78 3.40
C PRO A 209 28.53 -23.25 2.75
N GLY A 210 27.36 -23.47 3.37
CA GLY A 210 26.07 -23.01 2.85
C GLY A 210 25.80 -21.51 3.01
N CYS A 211 26.64 -20.76 3.71
CA CYS A 211 26.54 -19.31 3.86
C CYS A 211 27.89 -18.67 3.52
N PRO A 212 28.20 -18.48 2.23
CA PRO A 212 29.50 -17.96 1.80
C PRO A 212 29.68 -16.47 2.12
N ALA A 213 28.60 -15.76 2.42
CA ALA A 213 28.63 -14.34 2.77
C ALA A 213 27.53 -14.02 3.79
N PHE A 214 27.92 -13.45 4.93
CA PHE A 214 27.02 -13.00 5.97
C PHE A 214 27.50 -11.64 6.48
N PHE A 215 26.64 -10.65 6.39
CA PHE A 215 26.95 -9.27 6.75
C PHE A 215 25.92 -8.78 7.77
N ALA A 216 26.37 -7.96 8.70
CA ALA A 216 25.48 -7.25 9.61
C ALA A 216 26.00 -5.84 9.84
N GLN A 217 25.09 -4.93 10.14
CA GLN A 217 25.38 -3.56 10.52
C GLN A 217 24.69 -3.26 11.84
N GLY A 218 25.44 -2.70 12.79
CA GLY A 218 24.87 -2.20 14.04
C GLY A 218 24.17 -0.87 13.80
N VAL A 219 22.91 -0.76 14.24
CA VAL A 219 22.16 0.51 14.27
C VAL A 219 21.61 0.71 15.67
N ALA A 220 21.78 1.90 16.23
CA ALA A 220 21.39 2.24 17.60
C ALA A 220 20.53 3.51 17.64
N GLY A 221 19.79 3.71 18.72
CA GLY A 221 18.92 4.89 18.90
C GLY A 221 17.66 4.87 18.02
N VAL A 222 17.26 3.70 17.52
CA VAL A 222 16.07 3.56 16.68
C VAL A 222 14.80 3.41 17.53
N VAL A 223 13.71 4.00 17.05
CA VAL A 223 12.36 3.77 17.56
C VAL A 223 11.64 2.91 16.52
N ASN A 224 11.15 1.74 16.93
CA ASN A 224 10.33 0.91 16.04
C ASN A 224 8.87 1.36 16.12
N SER A 225 8.51 2.31 15.27
CA SER A 225 7.16 2.86 15.15
C SER A 225 6.42 2.30 13.95
N GLU A 226 5.28 2.89 13.60
CA GLU A 226 4.67 2.71 12.28
C GLU A 226 5.59 3.20 11.16
N SER A 227 5.49 2.56 10.01
CA SER A 227 6.22 2.93 8.79
C SER A 227 5.62 4.18 8.14
N PRO A 228 6.42 4.96 7.39
CA PRO A 228 5.91 6.07 6.60
C PRO A 228 4.83 5.63 5.60
N ASP A 229 3.85 6.50 5.34
CA ASP A 229 2.69 6.21 4.49
C ASP A 229 3.04 5.67 3.12
N TRP A 230 4.05 6.24 2.46
CA TRP A 230 4.47 5.82 1.13
C TRP A 230 4.91 4.35 1.10
N MET A 231 5.61 3.89 2.14
CA MET A 231 6.09 2.51 2.25
C MET A 231 4.94 1.57 2.57
N ARG A 232 4.06 1.97 3.50
CA ARG A 232 2.85 1.22 3.83
C ARG A 232 1.97 1.01 2.59
N ARG A 233 1.70 2.08 1.83
CA ARG A 233 0.90 2.01 0.60
C ARG A 233 1.48 1.03 -0.42
N ARG A 234 2.80 1.06 -0.65
CA ARG A 234 3.48 0.13 -1.57
C ARG A 234 3.37 -1.31 -1.14
N LEU A 235 3.64 -1.59 0.14
CA LEU A 235 3.54 -2.94 0.68
C LEU A 235 2.09 -3.44 0.63
N THR A 236 1.13 -2.63 1.05
CA THR A 236 -0.30 -2.98 0.98
C THR A 236 -0.76 -3.24 -0.45
N ALA A 237 -0.35 -2.42 -1.43
CA ALA A 237 -0.72 -2.57 -2.84
C ALA A 237 -0.32 -3.94 -3.42
N ILE A 238 0.78 -4.53 -2.94
CA ILE A 238 1.25 -5.84 -3.37
C ILE A 238 0.79 -6.99 -2.45
N GLY A 239 -0.12 -6.70 -1.51
CA GLY A 239 -0.69 -7.68 -0.58
C GLY A 239 0.16 -7.98 0.66
N GLN A 240 1.18 -7.18 0.96
CA GLN A 240 1.96 -7.29 2.20
C GLN A 240 1.30 -6.47 3.31
N LYS A 241 1.13 -7.06 4.49
CA LYS A 241 0.63 -6.34 5.67
C LYS A 241 1.78 -5.56 6.32
N PRO A 242 1.71 -4.21 6.43
CA PRO A 242 2.66 -3.45 7.22
C PRO A 242 2.56 -3.82 8.71
N ILE A 243 3.70 -3.95 9.39
CA ILE A 243 3.79 -4.38 10.78
C ILE A 243 4.46 -3.32 11.64
N SER A 244 5.68 -2.93 11.27
CA SER A 244 6.48 -1.92 11.99
C SER A 244 7.61 -1.45 11.10
N ALA A 245 8.13 -0.24 11.34
CA ALA A 245 9.18 0.39 10.54
C ALA A 245 10.34 -0.56 10.23
N LEU A 246 10.86 -1.28 11.23
CA LEU A 246 12.02 -2.14 11.02
C LEU A 246 11.69 -3.39 10.18
N VAL A 247 10.52 -4.00 10.37
CA VAL A 247 10.08 -5.16 9.58
C VAL A 247 9.76 -4.74 8.16
N ASP A 248 9.05 -3.64 8.00
CA ASP A 248 8.58 -3.14 6.71
C ASP A 248 9.75 -2.70 5.84
N ILE A 249 10.80 -2.09 6.40
CA ILE A 249 12.04 -1.80 5.69
C ILE A 249 12.65 -3.08 5.10
N THR A 250 12.72 -4.17 5.88
CA THR A 250 13.28 -5.43 5.38
C THR A 250 12.44 -6.05 4.27
N ASN A 251 11.12 -6.03 4.41
CA ASN A 251 10.20 -6.51 3.38
C ASN A 251 10.26 -5.64 2.12
N TYR A 252 10.33 -4.32 2.29
CA TYR A 252 10.46 -3.37 1.21
C TYR A 252 11.72 -3.64 0.39
N VAL A 253 12.89 -3.74 1.03
CA VAL A 253 14.17 -4.02 0.34
C VAL A 253 14.16 -5.41 -0.33
N MET A 254 13.51 -6.39 0.30
CA MET A 254 13.33 -7.72 -0.28
C MET A 254 12.60 -7.65 -1.62
N ILE A 255 11.48 -6.94 -1.69
CA ILE A 255 10.70 -6.80 -2.93
C ILE A 255 11.37 -5.83 -3.91
N ASP A 256 11.98 -4.75 -3.44
CA ASP A 256 12.62 -3.73 -4.27
C ASP A 256 13.81 -4.30 -5.04
N LEU A 257 14.72 -4.98 -4.33
CA LEU A 257 16.03 -5.40 -4.84
C LEU A 257 16.19 -6.92 -4.96
N GLY A 258 15.20 -7.72 -4.54
CA GLY A 258 15.32 -9.18 -4.50
C GLY A 258 16.27 -9.64 -3.40
N ARG A 259 16.38 -8.88 -2.31
CA ARG A 259 17.35 -9.11 -1.22
C ARG A 259 16.65 -9.22 0.13
N PRO A 260 16.30 -10.43 0.57
CA PRO A 260 15.76 -10.65 1.90
C PRO A 260 16.74 -10.14 2.97
N LEU A 261 16.20 -9.43 3.95
CA LEU A 261 16.94 -8.92 5.10
C LEU A 261 16.24 -9.34 6.38
N HIS A 262 16.96 -9.24 7.50
CA HIS A 262 16.40 -9.46 8.82
C HIS A 262 17.00 -8.48 9.82
N VAL A 263 16.22 -8.15 10.84
CA VAL A 263 16.62 -7.26 11.94
C VAL A 263 16.57 -8.03 13.25
N TYR A 264 17.64 -7.92 14.03
CA TYR A 264 17.72 -8.55 15.36
C TYR A 264 17.73 -7.46 16.42
N ASP A 265 17.03 -7.71 17.54
CA ASP A 265 17.21 -6.92 18.75
C ASP A 265 18.59 -7.24 19.36
N ARG A 266 19.53 -6.31 19.20
CA ARG A 266 20.92 -6.47 19.65
C ARG A 266 21.02 -6.78 21.15
N ALA A 267 20.09 -6.28 21.96
CA ALA A 267 20.11 -6.51 23.41
C ALA A 267 19.79 -7.97 23.78
N LYS A 268 19.14 -8.72 22.88
CA LYS A 268 18.80 -10.14 23.07
C LYS A 268 19.88 -11.09 22.54
N LEU A 269 20.83 -10.58 21.76
CA LEU A 269 21.93 -11.38 21.22
C LEU A 269 22.96 -11.71 22.31
N LYS A 270 23.47 -12.94 22.28
CA LYS A 270 24.55 -13.40 23.15
C LYS A 270 25.72 -13.84 22.28
N GLY A 271 26.83 -13.13 22.37
CA GLY A 271 28.00 -13.36 21.53
C GLY A 271 27.84 -12.83 20.09
N GLY A 272 28.73 -13.26 19.20
CA GLY A 272 28.71 -12.89 17.78
C GLY A 272 27.61 -13.62 16.99
N LEU A 273 27.29 -13.06 15.81
CA LEU A 273 26.37 -13.66 14.84
C LEU A 273 27.12 -14.68 13.99
N VAL A 274 26.80 -15.97 14.17
CA VAL A 274 27.50 -17.06 13.48
C VAL A 274 26.53 -17.85 12.61
N ALA A 275 26.73 -17.79 11.29
CA ALA A 275 26.04 -18.68 10.35
C ALA A 275 26.68 -20.07 10.43
N ARG A 276 26.00 -21.01 11.10
CA ARG A 276 26.45 -22.39 11.31
C ARG A 276 25.30 -23.36 11.07
N LYS A 277 25.63 -24.65 10.90
CA LYS A 277 24.61 -25.70 10.93
C LYS A 277 23.94 -25.75 12.30
N ALA A 278 22.65 -26.13 12.29
CA ALA A 278 21.99 -26.55 13.51
C ALA A 278 22.75 -27.73 14.14
N LYS A 279 22.64 -27.87 15.46
CA LYS A 279 23.05 -29.10 16.13
C LYS A 279 21.85 -30.04 16.08
N ASP A 280 22.09 -31.34 16.20
CA ASP A 280 20.98 -32.29 16.34
C ASP A 280 20.16 -31.95 17.60
N GLY A 281 18.83 -31.93 17.43
CA GLY A 281 17.87 -31.50 18.47
C GLY A 281 17.43 -30.04 18.32
#